data_AF-A0A944TTI5-F1
#
_entry.id   AF-A0A944TTI5-F1
#
_cell.length_a   1.000
_cell.length_b   1.000
_cell.length_c   1.000
_cell.angle_alpha   90.00
_cell.angle_beta   90.00
_cell.angle_gamma   90.00
#
_symmetry.space_group_name_H-M   'P 1'
#
loop_
_entity.id
_entity.type
_entity.pdbx_description
1 polymer ?
#
loop_
_entity_poly.entity_id
_entity_poly.type
_entity_poly.pdbx_seq_one_letter_code
_entity_poly.pdbx_strand_id
1 'polypeptide(L)'
;MVNDKIDLDADDEDKKPEAILKAHRDRLKYLKKGQEFSQADDIPKAVQCYNQYLHALALFFRTEEPALKPKLFDQESDIAELLLISHVYWDLAKAYDRSPNLRHESVRCLDQFTKFTIGYKYQHVNAQMLRNFIKKRLAYNPKAFKQAYEKIKVQSKSCYIATYCYSEEHPYLANLRQLKLHLLNNRLGNKFVDYYYLYSPLLISWLSGRKKTSFIFKNFLAKPFIYLVIRFIKILKGLHVYPKKINN
;
A
#
# COMPACT_ATOMS: atom_id res chain seq x y z
N MET A 1 21.98 14.97 61.71
CA MET A 1 20.89 14.18 61.07
C MET A 1 20.71 14.74 59.68
N VAL A 2 21.38 14.10 58.72
CA VAL A 2 21.39 14.51 57.31
C VAL A 2 20.13 13.93 56.67
N ASN A 3 19.40 14.78 55.98
CA ASN A 3 18.14 14.49 55.32
C ASN A 3 18.44 13.71 54.03
N ASP A 4 17.95 12.47 53.94
CA ASP A 4 17.99 11.65 52.74
C ASP A 4 17.26 12.36 51.59
N LYS A 5 18.02 12.75 50.56
CA LYS A 5 17.50 12.86 49.20
C LYS A 5 18.06 11.70 48.41
N ILE A 6 17.26 10.65 48.33
CA ILE A 6 17.36 9.63 47.30
C ILE A 6 16.93 10.34 46.01
N ASP A 7 17.90 10.81 45.22
CA ASP A 7 17.67 11.14 43.82
C ASP A 7 17.37 9.81 43.11
N LEU A 8 16.07 9.56 42.90
CA LEU A 8 15.58 8.47 42.09
C LEU A 8 15.92 8.79 40.63
N ASP A 9 16.89 8.05 40.10
CA ASP A 9 17.26 7.99 38.69
C ASP A 9 16.04 7.68 37.82
N ALA A 10 15.46 8.74 37.24
CA ALA A 10 14.46 8.65 36.19
C ALA A 10 15.14 8.94 34.85
N ASP A 11 15.83 7.96 34.23
CA ASP A 11 16.07 7.98 32.75
C ASP A 11 16.75 6.75 32.08
N ASP A 12 16.60 5.51 32.56
CA ASP A 12 17.35 4.36 31.97
C ASP A 12 16.52 3.23 31.32
N GLU A 13 15.18 3.34 31.26
CA GLU A 13 14.35 2.22 30.76
C GLU A 13 14.16 2.12 29.22
N ASP A 14 14.59 3.11 28.43
CA ASP A 14 14.24 3.16 26.99
C ASP A 14 15.40 3.26 25.99
N LYS A 15 16.66 3.17 26.44
CA LYS A 15 17.79 3.15 25.52
C LYS A 15 17.94 1.77 24.87
N LYS A 16 17.67 1.71 23.57
CA LYS A 16 17.94 0.50 22.76
C LYS A 16 19.44 0.19 22.79
N PRO A 17 19.84 -1.11 22.89
CA PRO A 17 21.24 -1.52 22.86
C PRO A 17 22.00 -0.92 21.67
N GLU A 18 23.26 -0.51 21.88
CA GLU A 18 24.08 0.14 20.85
C GLU A 18 24.20 -0.72 19.58
N ALA A 19 24.29 -2.05 19.74
CA ALA A 19 24.31 -2.99 18.63
C ALA A 19 23.05 -2.89 17.75
N ILE A 20 21.87 -2.71 18.35
CA ILE A 20 20.59 -2.55 17.62
C ILE A 20 20.57 -1.20 16.89
N LEU A 21 21.02 -0.12 17.56
CA LEU A 21 21.11 1.20 16.93
C LEU A 21 22.09 1.21 15.76
N LYS A 22 23.22 0.50 15.89
CA LYS A 22 24.20 0.32 14.82
C LYS A 22 23.60 -0.47 13.66
N ALA A 23 22.98 -1.62 13.92
CA ALA A 23 22.32 -2.44 12.90
C ALA A 23 21.25 -1.63 12.15
N HIS A 24 20.44 -0.85 12.87
CA HIS A 24 19.44 0.02 12.27
C HIS A 24 20.09 1.11 11.39
N ARG A 25 21.15 1.78 11.83
CA ARG A 25 21.88 2.76 11.00
C ARG A 25 22.47 2.13 9.74
N ASP A 26 23.00 0.92 9.85
CA ASP A 26 23.65 0.21 8.76
C ASP A 26 22.66 -0.49 7.81
N ARG A 27 21.37 -0.57 8.14
CA ARG A 27 20.35 -1.32 7.39
C ARG A 27 20.33 -1.00 5.89
N LEU A 28 20.48 0.27 5.53
CA LEU A 28 20.43 0.73 4.14
C LEU A 28 21.63 0.23 3.32
N LYS A 29 22.76 -0.11 3.97
CA LYS A 29 23.90 -0.75 3.30
C LYS A 29 23.53 -2.14 2.81
N TYR A 30 22.80 -2.92 3.62
CA TYR A 30 22.31 -4.23 3.21
C TYR A 30 21.29 -4.11 2.09
N LEU A 31 20.37 -3.15 2.17
CA LEU A 31 19.40 -2.92 1.11
C LEU A 31 20.09 -2.61 -0.23
N LYS A 32 21.06 -1.69 -0.23
CA LYS A 32 21.82 -1.34 -1.43
C LYS A 32 22.55 -2.55 -2.03
N LYS A 33 23.25 -3.33 -1.21
CA LYS A 33 23.91 -4.57 -1.65
C LYS A 33 22.91 -5.59 -2.22
N GLY A 34 21.74 -5.72 -1.59
CA GLY A 34 20.67 -6.59 -2.07
C GLY A 34 20.21 -6.23 -3.48
N GLN A 35 20.05 -4.94 -3.75
CA GLN A 35 19.71 -4.43 -5.08
C GLN A 35 20.82 -4.67 -6.11
N GLU A 36 22.09 -4.45 -5.73
CA GLU A 36 23.25 -4.73 -6.59
C GLU A 36 23.31 -6.21 -6.98
N PHE A 37 23.18 -7.12 -6.01
CA PHE A 37 23.14 -8.57 -6.29
C PHE A 37 21.92 -8.98 -7.11
N SER A 38 20.75 -8.39 -6.84
CA SER A 38 19.55 -8.68 -7.64
C SER A 38 19.69 -8.22 -9.09
N GLN A 39 20.38 -7.10 -9.35
CA GLN A 39 20.65 -6.61 -10.71
C GLN A 39 21.68 -7.48 -11.44
N ALA A 40 22.63 -8.05 -10.70
CA ALA A 40 23.59 -9.03 -11.22
C ALA A 40 23.01 -10.46 -11.34
N ASP A 41 21.71 -10.66 -11.07
CA ASP A 41 21.00 -11.95 -11.02
C ASP A 41 21.62 -12.97 -10.02
N ASP A 42 22.42 -12.51 -9.05
CA ASP A 42 22.88 -13.30 -7.89
C ASP A 42 21.78 -13.30 -6.80
N ILE A 43 20.69 -14.01 -7.13
CA ILE A 43 19.49 -14.06 -6.29
C ILE A 43 19.75 -14.57 -4.86
N PRO A 44 20.56 -15.62 -4.62
CA PRO A 44 20.84 -16.09 -3.26
C PRO A 44 21.46 -15.00 -2.37
N LYS A 45 22.45 -14.25 -2.87
CA LYS A 45 23.06 -13.15 -2.09
C LYS A 45 22.13 -11.97 -1.92
N ALA A 46 21.30 -11.66 -2.93
CA ALA A 46 20.27 -10.64 -2.82
C ALA A 46 19.30 -10.96 -1.68
N VAL A 47 18.80 -12.19 -1.62
CA VAL A 47 17.91 -12.69 -0.55
C VAL A 47 18.56 -12.55 0.82
N GLN A 48 19.83 -12.94 0.98
CA GLN A 48 20.55 -12.78 2.24
C GLN A 48 20.61 -11.31 2.70
N CYS A 49 20.93 -10.38 1.79
CA CYS A 49 21.00 -8.96 2.10
C CYS A 49 19.63 -8.37 2.46
N TYR A 50 18.58 -8.75 1.73
CA TYR A 50 17.21 -8.35 2.02
C TYR A 50 16.74 -8.84 3.39
N ASN A 51 17.05 -10.09 3.76
CA ASN A 51 16.74 -10.63 5.08
C ASN A 51 17.52 -9.90 6.18
N GLN A 52 18.78 -9.52 5.97
CA GLN A 52 19.55 -8.72 6.93
C GLN A 52 18.95 -7.32 7.14
N TYR A 53 18.48 -6.68 6.06
CA TYR A 53 17.76 -5.41 6.15
C TYR A 53 16.49 -5.53 6.98
N LEU A 54 15.63 -6.52 6.69
CA LEU A 54 14.39 -6.74 7.44
C LEU A 54 14.66 -7.14 8.89
N HIS A 55 15.71 -7.93 9.14
CA HIS A 55 16.11 -8.32 10.48
C HIS A 55 16.57 -7.12 11.33
N ALA A 56 17.34 -6.20 10.75
CA ALA A 56 17.74 -4.97 11.44
C ALA A 56 16.54 -4.12 11.85
N LEU A 57 15.51 -4.03 10.99
CA LEU A 57 14.24 -3.36 11.33
C LEU A 57 13.49 -4.11 12.43
N ALA A 58 13.37 -5.43 12.32
CA ALA A 58 12.69 -6.27 13.30
C ALA A 58 13.32 -6.11 14.71
N LEU A 59 14.66 -6.16 14.79
CA LEU A 59 15.39 -5.90 16.04
C LEU A 59 15.14 -4.49 16.58
N PHE A 60 15.13 -3.47 15.73
CA PHE A 60 14.89 -2.09 16.15
C PHE A 60 13.51 -1.90 16.77
N PHE A 61 12.48 -2.56 16.24
CA PHE A 61 11.12 -2.55 16.76
C PHE A 61 10.84 -3.64 17.80
N ARG A 62 11.86 -4.39 18.24
CA ARG A 62 11.75 -5.50 19.21
C ARG A 62 10.66 -6.51 18.79
N THR A 63 10.65 -6.86 17.51
CA THR A 63 9.69 -7.79 16.89
C THR A 63 10.41 -8.78 16.00
N GLU A 64 9.68 -9.75 15.47
CA GLU A 64 10.15 -10.62 14.39
C GLU A 64 9.78 -10.05 13.01
N GLU A 65 10.52 -10.46 11.97
CA GLU A 65 10.27 -10.01 10.59
C GLU A 65 8.82 -10.27 10.13
N PRO A 66 8.22 -11.46 10.33
CA PRO A 66 6.84 -11.70 9.93
C PRO A 66 5.81 -10.82 10.68
N ALA A 67 6.18 -10.27 11.83
CA ALA A 67 5.35 -9.39 12.65
C ALA A 67 5.56 -7.89 12.35
N LEU A 68 6.51 -7.55 11.47
CA LEU A 68 6.63 -6.20 10.93
C LEU A 68 5.31 -5.80 10.27
N LYS A 69 4.80 -4.62 10.65
CA LYS A 69 3.56 -4.05 10.15
C LYS A 69 3.71 -2.54 10.02
N PRO A 70 2.99 -1.89 9.09
CA PRO A 70 3.16 -0.46 8.85
C PRO A 70 2.85 0.41 10.08
N LYS A 71 2.02 -0.08 11.01
CA LYS A 71 1.70 0.62 12.28
C LYS A 71 2.89 0.80 13.23
N LEU A 72 4.01 0.11 13.00
CA LEU A 72 5.23 0.29 13.80
C LEU A 72 6.02 1.54 13.38
N PHE A 73 5.69 2.11 12.22
CA PHE A 73 6.39 3.23 11.62
C PHE A 73 5.52 4.48 11.67
N ASP A 74 6.15 5.64 11.72
CA ASP A 74 5.45 6.90 11.53
C ASP A 74 5.08 7.07 10.04
N GLN A 75 3.79 7.29 9.77
CA GLN A 75 3.28 7.25 8.40
C GLN A 75 3.68 8.46 7.56
N GLU A 76 4.15 9.54 8.20
CA GLU A 76 4.57 10.77 7.55
C GLU A 76 6.09 10.81 7.40
N SER A 77 6.84 10.59 8.49
CA SER A 77 8.30 10.65 8.49
C SER A 77 8.94 9.43 7.85
N ASP A 78 8.36 8.23 8.04
CA ASP A 78 8.98 6.98 7.60
C ASP A 78 8.42 6.47 6.26
N ILE A 79 7.74 7.34 5.50
CA ILE A 79 7.11 6.96 4.23
C ILE A 79 8.11 6.39 3.21
N ALA A 80 9.35 6.84 3.25
CA ALA A 80 10.42 6.29 2.43
C ALA A 80 10.79 4.87 2.88
N GLU A 81 10.94 4.64 4.18
CA GLU A 81 11.22 3.31 4.73
C GLU A 81 10.09 2.33 4.43
N LEU A 82 8.84 2.74 4.62
CA LEU A 82 7.65 1.93 4.30
C LEU A 82 7.62 1.51 2.82
N LEU A 83 7.99 2.42 1.91
CA LEU A 83 8.13 2.12 0.50
C LEU A 83 9.25 1.09 0.26
N LEU A 84 10.43 1.28 0.87
CA LEU A 84 11.56 0.37 0.72
C LEU A 84 11.23 -1.03 1.23
N ILE A 85 10.59 -1.16 2.40
CA ILE A 85 10.11 -2.43 2.95
C ILE A 85 9.16 -3.12 1.96
N SER A 86 8.22 -2.37 1.36
CA SER A 86 7.33 -2.93 0.35
C SER A 86 8.12 -3.50 -0.84
N HIS A 87 9.16 -2.80 -1.32
CA HIS A 87 9.98 -3.24 -2.44
C HIS A 87 10.85 -4.46 -2.10
N VAL A 88 11.37 -4.53 -0.88
CA VAL A 88 12.11 -5.71 -0.41
C VAL A 88 11.22 -6.94 -0.40
N TYR A 89 10.01 -6.84 0.15
CA TYR A 89 9.06 -7.96 0.11
C TYR A 89 8.64 -8.35 -1.30
N TRP A 90 8.51 -7.37 -2.20
CA TRP A 90 8.27 -7.63 -3.62
C TRP A 90 9.42 -8.41 -4.27
N ASP A 91 10.67 -8.04 -4.00
CA ASP A 91 11.85 -8.71 -4.53
C ASP A 91 11.99 -10.14 -3.98
N LEU A 92 11.82 -10.31 -2.67
CA LEU A 92 11.80 -11.62 -2.03
C LEU A 92 10.69 -12.52 -2.58
N ALA A 93 9.48 -11.98 -2.79
CA ALA A 93 8.37 -12.72 -3.37
C ALA A 93 8.73 -13.29 -4.75
N LYS A 94 9.35 -12.50 -5.62
CA LYS A 94 9.81 -12.95 -6.94
C LYS A 94 10.94 -13.98 -6.83
N ALA A 95 11.89 -13.77 -5.92
CA ALA A 95 13.01 -14.67 -5.73
C ALA A 95 12.53 -16.07 -5.30
N TYR A 96 11.64 -16.14 -4.31
CA TYR A 96 11.10 -17.39 -3.81
C TYR A 96 10.13 -18.07 -4.78
N ASP A 97 9.42 -17.32 -5.63
CA ASP A 97 8.49 -17.89 -6.62
C ASP A 97 9.19 -18.82 -7.64
N ARG A 98 10.49 -18.64 -7.87
CA ARG A 98 11.29 -19.47 -8.78
C ARG A 98 11.42 -20.92 -8.29
N SER A 99 11.28 -21.18 -6.99
CA SER A 99 11.45 -22.52 -6.39
C SER A 99 10.12 -23.08 -5.88
N PRO A 100 9.69 -24.29 -6.31
CA PRO A 100 8.46 -24.92 -5.82
C PRO A 100 8.40 -25.06 -4.30
N ASN A 101 9.54 -25.36 -3.65
CA ASN A 101 9.63 -25.58 -2.20
C ASN A 101 9.47 -24.28 -1.39
N LEU A 102 9.70 -23.12 -2.02
CA LEU A 102 9.64 -21.80 -1.37
C LEU A 102 8.37 -21.03 -1.76
N ARG A 103 7.41 -21.67 -2.44
CA ARG A 103 6.14 -21.03 -2.82
C ARG A 103 5.37 -20.45 -1.63
N HIS A 104 5.40 -21.13 -0.49
CA HIS A 104 4.78 -20.61 0.73
C HIS A 104 5.41 -19.28 1.15
N GLU A 105 6.75 -19.21 1.14
CA GLU A 105 7.48 -17.99 1.45
C GLU A 105 7.21 -16.87 0.44
N SER A 106 7.12 -17.20 -0.85
CA SER A 106 6.69 -16.23 -1.87
C SER A 106 5.33 -15.62 -1.56
N VAL A 107 4.34 -16.45 -1.19
CA VAL A 107 2.99 -16.00 -0.83
C VAL A 107 3.01 -15.16 0.44
N ARG A 108 3.80 -15.54 1.45
CA ARG A 108 3.98 -14.77 2.69
C ARG A 108 4.56 -13.38 2.41
N CYS A 109 5.61 -13.30 1.59
CA CYS A 109 6.20 -12.03 1.16
C CYS A 109 5.20 -11.18 0.35
N LEU A 110 4.37 -11.78 -0.51
CA LEU A 110 3.30 -11.05 -1.20
C LEU A 110 2.25 -10.46 -0.25
N ASP A 111 1.92 -11.17 0.83
CA ASP A 111 1.00 -10.66 1.85
C ASP A 111 1.61 -9.47 2.59
N GLN A 112 2.90 -9.54 2.92
CA GLN A 112 3.62 -8.40 3.51
C GLN A 112 3.75 -7.21 2.55
N PHE A 113 4.13 -7.45 1.29
CA PHE A 113 4.12 -6.44 0.24
C PHE A 113 2.77 -5.73 0.17
N THR A 114 1.68 -6.50 0.22
CA THR A 114 0.32 -5.98 0.19
C THR A 114 0.02 -5.09 1.40
N LYS A 115 0.38 -5.53 2.62
CA LYS A 115 0.22 -4.75 3.86
C LYS A 115 0.97 -3.41 3.82
N PHE A 116 2.23 -3.42 3.37
CA PHE A 116 3.05 -2.21 3.25
C PHE A 116 2.70 -1.34 2.02
N THR A 117 1.80 -1.80 1.16
CA THR A 117 1.36 -1.06 -0.04
C THR A 117 0.02 -0.35 0.16
N ILE A 118 -0.92 -0.97 0.87
CA ILE A 118 -2.29 -0.47 0.96
C ILE A 118 -2.38 0.76 1.87
N GLY A 119 -3.10 1.78 1.39
CA GLY A 119 -3.33 3.02 2.15
C GLY A 119 -2.25 4.09 1.95
N TYR A 120 -1.16 3.78 1.25
CA TYR A 120 -0.06 4.71 1.03
C TYR A 120 -0.07 5.36 -0.35
N LYS A 121 0.56 6.53 -0.49
CA LYS A 121 0.60 7.31 -1.75
C LYS A 121 1.15 6.53 -2.96
N TYR A 122 2.03 5.57 -2.72
CA TYR A 122 2.66 4.73 -3.73
C TYR A 122 1.87 3.46 -4.06
N GLN A 123 0.70 3.25 -3.45
CA GLN A 123 -0.15 2.07 -3.66
C GLN A 123 -0.37 1.77 -5.15
N HIS A 124 -0.61 2.80 -5.95
CA HIS A 124 -0.94 2.68 -7.37
C HIS A 124 0.26 2.32 -8.23
N VAL A 125 1.43 2.86 -7.90
CA VAL A 125 2.69 2.50 -8.57
C VAL A 125 3.01 1.04 -8.30
N ASN A 126 2.90 0.60 -7.05
CA ASN A 126 3.10 -0.80 -6.67
C ASN A 126 2.08 -1.74 -7.33
N ALA A 127 0.80 -1.33 -7.42
CA ALA A 127 -0.23 -2.09 -8.15
C ALA A 127 0.11 -2.22 -9.64
N GLN A 128 0.60 -1.15 -10.26
CA GLN A 128 0.99 -1.16 -11.68
C GLN A 128 2.23 -2.03 -11.92
N MET A 129 3.22 -1.99 -11.03
CA MET A 129 4.38 -2.87 -11.06
C MET A 129 3.95 -4.35 -11.04
N LEU A 130 3.08 -4.72 -10.10
CA LEU A 130 2.54 -6.07 -9.97
C LEU A 130 1.73 -6.49 -11.20
N ARG A 131 0.86 -5.61 -11.71
CA ARG A 131 0.09 -5.85 -12.94
C ARG A 131 1.00 -6.10 -14.15
N ASN A 132 2.04 -5.28 -14.31
CA ASN A 132 3.00 -5.41 -15.41
C ASN A 132 3.76 -6.73 -15.32
N PHE A 133 4.16 -7.16 -14.12
CA PHE A 133 4.81 -8.44 -13.89
C PHE A 133 3.93 -9.63 -14.31
N ILE A 134 2.64 -9.61 -13.90
CA ILE A 134 1.66 -10.62 -14.29
C ILE A 134 1.42 -10.60 -15.81
N LYS A 135 1.24 -9.41 -16.41
CA LYS A 135 0.99 -9.26 -17.85
C LYS A 135 2.15 -9.81 -18.70
N LYS A 136 3.38 -9.61 -18.25
CA LYS A 136 4.60 -10.13 -18.90
C LYS A 136 4.81 -11.64 -18.68
N ARG A 137 3.92 -12.33 -17.94
CA ARG A 137 4.00 -13.76 -17.61
C ARG A 137 5.32 -14.14 -16.91
N LEU A 138 5.83 -13.25 -16.07
CA LEU A 138 7.08 -13.48 -15.33
C LEU A 138 6.87 -14.25 -14.02
N ALA A 139 5.61 -14.42 -13.58
CA ALA A 139 5.25 -15.18 -12.38
C ALA A 139 5.16 -16.68 -12.69
N TYR A 140 5.86 -17.50 -11.92
CA TYR A 140 5.71 -18.95 -11.90
C TYR A 140 4.41 -19.36 -11.18
N ASN A 141 3.99 -18.60 -10.18
CA ASN A 141 2.68 -18.74 -9.52
C ASN A 141 1.76 -17.54 -9.83
N PRO A 142 1.20 -17.41 -11.06
CA PRO A 142 0.40 -16.25 -11.44
C PRO A 142 -0.86 -16.05 -10.58
N LYS A 143 -1.39 -17.13 -9.97
CA LYS A 143 -2.57 -17.07 -9.09
C LYS A 143 -2.28 -16.25 -7.84
N ALA A 144 -1.16 -16.48 -7.16
CA ALA A 144 -0.79 -15.75 -5.94
C ALA A 144 -0.57 -14.25 -6.22
N PHE A 145 0.18 -13.93 -7.28
CA PHE A 145 0.43 -12.53 -7.67
C PHE A 145 -0.87 -11.82 -8.07
N LYS A 146 -1.77 -12.51 -8.78
CA LYS A 146 -3.10 -11.96 -9.10
C LYS A 146 -3.93 -11.70 -7.85
N GLN A 147 -3.91 -12.60 -6.86
CA GLN A 147 -4.62 -12.38 -5.60
C GLN A 147 -4.08 -11.16 -4.84
N ALA A 148 -2.76 -10.97 -4.78
CA ALA A 148 -2.16 -9.76 -4.21
C ALA A 148 -2.59 -8.49 -4.97
N TYR A 149 -2.63 -8.54 -6.30
CA TYR A 149 -3.08 -7.41 -7.13
C TYR A 149 -4.53 -7.03 -6.84
N GLU A 150 -5.42 -8.02 -6.78
CA GLU A 150 -6.82 -7.78 -6.44
C GLU A 150 -6.98 -7.23 -5.02
N LYS A 151 -6.22 -7.74 -4.02
CA LYS A 151 -6.22 -7.18 -2.66
C LYS A 151 -5.85 -5.69 -2.66
N ILE A 152 -4.76 -5.32 -3.34
CA ILE A 152 -4.31 -3.93 -3.45
C ILE A 152 -5.37 -3.07 -4.17
N LYS A 153 -6.02 -3.59 -5.21
CA LYS A 153 -7.05 -2.88 -5.97
C LYS A 153 -8.34 -2.65 -5.17
N VAL A 154 -8.82 -3.68 -4.48
CA VAL A 154 -10.04 -3.65 -3.66
C VAL A 154 -9.87 -2.67 -2.51
N GLN A 155 -8.72 -2.70 -1.83
CA GLN A 155 -8.49 -1.89 -0.63
C GLN A 155 -7.98 -0.47 -0.91
N SER A 156 -7.88 -0.03 -2.18
CA SER A 156 -7.53 1.36 -2.49
C SER A 156 -8.58 2.35 -1.96
N LYS A 157 -8.20 3.17 -0.99
CA LYS A 157 -9.07 4.24 -0.47
C LYS A 157 -9.13 5.46 -1.40
N SER A 158 -8.19 5.56 -2.32
CA SER A 158 -7.85 6.78 -3.07
C SER A 158 -8.70 6.94 -4.33
N CYS A 159 -9.92 7.47 -4.24
CA CYS A 159 -10.63 7.91 -5.44
C CYS A 159 -10.02 9.21 -5.98
N TYR A 160 -8.87 9.13 -6.68
CA TYR A 160 -8.05 10.26 -7.12
C TYR A 160 -8.78 11.52 -7.57
N ILE A 161 -9.70 11.41 -8.54
CA ILE A 161 -10.43 12.58 -9.04
C ILE A 161 -11.31 13.18 -7.95
N ALA A 162 -11.96 12.34 -7.14
CA ALA A 162 -12.82 12.78 -6.05
C ALA A 162 -12.01 13.37 -4.90
N THR A 163 -10.91 12.73 -4.49
CA THR A 163 -9.97 13.24 -3.48
C THR A 163 -9.29 14.54 -3.93
N TYR A 164 -9.10 14.74 -5.24
CA TYR A 164 -8.59 16.01 -5.75
C TYR A 164 -9.62 17.15 -5.68
N CYS A 165 -10.91 16.83 -5.76
CA CYS A 165 -12.01 17.79 -5.76
C CYS A 165 -12.59 18.07 -4.37
N TYR A 166 -12.50 17.09 -3.47
CA TYR A 166 -13.07 17.09 -2.12
C TYR A 166 -12.01 16.61 -1.11
N SER A 167 -12.05 17.12 0.13
CA SER A 167 -11.18 16.64 1.22
C SER A 167 -11.41 15.15 1.52
N GLU A 168 -10.41 14.47 2.10
CA GLU A 168 -10.45 13.01 2.31
C GLU A 168 -11.60 12.50 3.18
N GLU A 169 -12.15 13.37 4.03
CA GLU A 169 -13.24 13.09 4.97
C GLU A 169 -14.63 13.31 4.36
N HIS A 170 -14.71 13.77 3.11
CA HIS A 170 -16.01 14.10 2.52
C HIS A 170 -16.90 12.86 2.35
N PRO A 171 -18.18 12.87 2.77
CA PRO A 171 -19.07 11.69 2.75
C PRO A 171 -19.29 11.11 1.34
N TYR A 172 -19.03 11.90 0.30
CA TYR A 172 -19.06 11.46 -1.10
C TYR A 172 -18.02 10.40 -1.42
N LEU A 173 -16.85 10.45 -0.79
CA LEU A 173 -15.79 9.46 -0.97
C LEU A 173 -16.24 8.08 -0.48
N ALA A 174 -17.00 8.00 0.62
CA ALA A 174 -17.55 6.74 1.11
C ALA A 174 -18.49 6.08 0.08
N ASN A 175 -19.38 6.87 -0.53
CA ASN A 175 -20.29 6.37 -1.57
C ASN A 175 -19.54 5.89 -2.82
N LEU A 176 -18.54 6.64 -3.27
CA LEU A 176 -17.71 6.26 -4.42
C LEU A 176 -16.86 5.01 -4.14
N ARG A 177 -16.37 4.84 -2.90
CA ARG A 177 -15.68 3.62 -2.46
C ARG A 177 -16.60 2.40 -2.51
N GLN A 178 -17.85 2.54 -2.06
CA GLN A 178 -18.85 1.46 -2.17
C GLN A 178 -19.19 1.15 -3.64
N LEU A 179 -19.36 2.17 -4.48
CA LEU A 179 -19.56 1.99 -5.92
C LEU A 179 -18.40 1.22 -6.55
N LYS A 180 -17.15 1.57 -6.19
CA LYS A 180 -15.96 0.87 -6.65
C LYS A 180 -16.05 -0.62 -6.34
N LEU A 181 -16.42 -1.00 -5.11
CA LEU A 181 -16.57 -2.41 -4.72
C LEU A 181 -17.62 -3.11 -5.60
N HIS A 182 -18.76 -2.47 -5.85
CA HIS A 182 -19.79 -3.01 -6.73
C HIS A 182 -19.29 -3.16 -8.18
N LEU A 183 -18.54 -2.19 -8.71
CA LEU A 183 -17.96 -2.24 -10.06
C LEU A 183 -16.93 -3.36 -10.20
N LEU A 184 -16.15 -3.64 -9.15
CA LEU A 184 -15.13 -4.70 -9.16
C LEU A 184 -15.73 -6.11 -9.33
N ASN A 185 -16.99 -6.31 -8.92
CA ASN A 185 -17.70 -7.58 -9.08
C ASN A 185 -18.03 -7.92 -10.55
N ASN A 186 -18.09 -6.92 -11.43
CA ASN A 186 -18.42 -7.08 -12.84
C ASN A 186 -17.17 -6.94 -13.72
N ARG A 187 -17.00 -7.78 -14.75
CA ARG A 187 -15.82 -7.70 -15.64
C ARG A 187 -15.63 -6.34 -16.29
N LEU A 188 -16.73 -5.70 -16.73
CA LEU A 188 -16.70 -4.36 -17.32
C LEU A 188 -16.35 -3.29 -16.29
N GLY A 189 -16.95 -3.36 -15.10
CA GLY A 189 -16.64 -2.44 -14.00
C GLY A 189 -15.20 -2.59 -13.51
N ASN A 190 -14.67 -3.80 -13.46
CA ASN A 190 -13.29 -4.09 -13.11
C ASN A 190 -12.31 -3.42 -14.10
N LYS A 191 -12.57 -3.53 -15.42
CA LYS A 191 -11.82 -2.81 -16.46
C LYS A 191 -11.95 -1.29 -16.33
N PHE A 192 -13.16 -0.78 -16.06
CA PHE A 192 -13.38 0.65 -15.84
C PHE A 192 -12.54 1.17 -14.67
N VAL A 193 -12.53 0.44 -13.55
CA VAL A 193 -11.72 0.78 -12.37
C VAL A 193 -10.22 0.74 -12.72
N ASP A 194 -9.75 -0.25 -13.49
CA ASP A 194 -8.36 -0.28 -13.97
C ASP A 194 -8.02 0.96 -14.80
N TYR A 195 -8.89 1.35 -15.72
CA TYR A 195 -8.68 2.54 -16.55
C TYR A 195 -8.67 3.83 -15.73
N TYR A 196 -9.63 3.96 -14.81
CA TYR A 196 -9.68 5.08 -13.87
C TYR A 196 -8.35 5.23 -13.14
N TYR A 197 -7.88 4.16 -12.48
CA TYR A 197 -6.66 4.22 -11.68
C TYR A 197 -5.36 4.32 -12.49
N LEU A 198 -5.38 3.93 -13.76
CA LEU A 198 -4.24 4.09 -14.66
C LEU A 198 -4.07 5.55 -15.12
N TYR A 199 -5.17 6.20 -15.47
CA TYR A 199 -5.12 7.54 -16.09
C TYR A 199 -5.39 8.68 -15.10
N SER A 200 -6.16 8.46 -14.05
CA SER A 200 -6.49 9.51 -13.09
C SER A 200 -5.26 10.17 -12.44
N PRO A 201 -4.19 9.45 -12.02
CA PRO A 201 -3.04 10.10 -11.40
C PRO A 201 -2.29 11.02 -12.35
N LEU A 202 -2.13 10.59 -13.61
CA LEU A 202 -1.50 11.37 -14.69
C LEU A 202 -2.31 12.63 -15.02
N LEU A 203 -3.64 12.49 -15.05
CA LEU A 203 -4.53 13.62 -15.26
C LEU A 203 -4.41 14.64 -14.11
N ILE A 204 -4.41 14.17 -12.86
CA ILE A 204 -4.32 15.04 -11.69
C ILE A 204 -2.94 15.72 -11.61
N SER A 205 -1.84 15.02 -11.89
CA SER A 205 -0.51 15.64 -11.90
C SER A 205 -0.41 16.72 -12.96
N TRP A 206 -0.93 16.49 -14.17
CA TRP A 206 -0.98 17.49 -15.23
C TRP A 206 -1.85 18.71 -14.86
N LEU A 207 -3.01 18.49 -14.24
CA LEU A 207 -3.89 19.57 -13.77
C LEU A 207 -3.28 20.37 -12.63
N SER A 208 -2.56 19.72 -11.71
CA SER A 208 -1.96 20.38 -10.55
C SER A 208 -0.92 21.45 -10.92
N GLY A 209 -0.27 21.31 -12.08
CA GLY A 209 0.68 22.30 -12.60
C GLY A 209 0.04 23.57 -13.17
N ARG A 210 -1.29 23.63 -13.32
CA ARG A 210 -1.99 24.75 -13.99
C ARG A 210 -3.21 25.21 -13.19
N LYS A 211 -3.07 26.29 -12.41
CA LYS A 211 -4.11 26.80 -11.49
C LYS A 211 -5.46 27.10 -12.16
N LYS A 212 -5.47 27.75 -13.33
CA LYS A 212 -6.72 28.13 -14.04
C LYS A 212 -7.47 26.91 -14.60
N THR A 213 -6.78 25.99 -15.26
CA THR A 213 -7.41 24.79 -15.84
C THR A 213 -7.87 23.83 -14.75
N SER A 214 -7.11 23.71 -13.66
CA SER A 214 -7.52 22.99 -12.45
C SER A 214 -8.83 23.53 -11.88
N PHE A 215 -8.97 24.85 -11.74
CA PHE A 215 -10.20 25.47 -11.24
C PHE A 215 -11.40 25.16 -12.13
N ILE A 216 -11.23 25.30 -13.46
CA ILE A 216 -12.29 25.01 -14.42
C ILE A 216 -12.70 23.53 -14.35
N PHE A 217 -11.73 22.62 -14.41
CA PHE A 217 -11.98 21.18 -14.34
C PHE A 217 -12.70 20.80 -13.03
N LYS A 218 -12.22 21.30 -11.88
CA LYS A 218 -12.81 20.99 -10.57
C LYS A 218 -14.26 21.45 -10.49
N ASN A 219 -14.53 22.72 -10.79
CA ASN A 219 -15.83 23.32 -10.50
C ASN A 219 -16.88 23.07 -11.57
N PHE A 220 -16.49 22.97 -12.85
CA PHE A 220 -17.44 22.81 -13.95
C PHE A 220 -17.57 21.37 -14.46
N LEU A 221 -16.55 20.53 -14.28
CA LEU A 221 -16.56 19.16 -14.82
C LEU A 221 -16.67 18.12 -13.71
N ALA A 222 -15.66 18.05 -12.83
CA ALA A 222 -15.51 16.94 -11.90
C ALA A 222 -16.50 16.98 -10.74
N LYS A 223 -16.68 18.12 -10.06
CA LYS A 223 -17.65 18.23 -8.95
C LYS A 223 -19.10 17.97 -9.41
N PRO A 224 -19.60 18.57 -10.50
CA PRO A 224 -20.95 18.29 -11.01
C PRO A 224 -21.12 16.83 -11.41
N PHE A 225 -20.14 16.25 -12.11
CA PHE A 225 -20.18 14.83 -12.50
C PHE A 225 -20.23 13.90 -11.29
N ILE A 226 -19.37 14.12 -10.29
CA ILE A 226 -19.36 13.32 -9.05
C ILE A 226 -20.71 13.45 -8.32
N TYR A 227 -21.25 14.67 -8.24
CA TYR A 227 -22.56 14.90 -7.62
C TYR A 227 -23.68 14.14 -8.34
N LEU A 228 -23.70 14.17 -9.69
CA LEU A 228 -24.66 13.43 -10.50
C LEU A 228 -24.56 11.92 -10.28
N VAL A 229 -23.34 11.36 -10.30
CA VAL A 229 -23.11 9.93 -10.03
C VAL A 229 -23.62 9.55 -8.64
N ILE A 230 -23.34 10.36 -7.62
CA ILE A 230 -23.81 10.08 -6.25
C ILE A 230 -25.32 10.19 -6.15
N ARG A 231 -25.93 11.19 -6.77
CA ARG A 231 -27.39 11.34 -6.81
C ARG A 231 -28.02 10.14 -7.50
N PHE A 232 -27.46 9.67 -8.60
CA PHE A 232 -27.90 8.46 -9.30
C PHE A 232 -27.79 7.22 -8.42
N ILE A 233 -26.68 7.03 -7.69
CA ILE A 233 -26.52 5.92 -6.74
C ILE A 233 -27.57 5.99 -5.62
N LYS A 234 -27.82 7.18 -5.07
CA LYS A 234 -28.85 7.37 -4.04
C LYS A 234 -30.25 7.05 -4.56
N ILE A 235 -30.57 7.43 -5.80
CA ILE A 235 -31.83 7.09 -6.45
C ILE A 235 -31.96 5.58 -6.63
N LEU A 236 -30.92 4.91 -7.16
CA LEU A 236 -30.91 3.45 -7.32
C LEU A 236 -31.03 2.70 -5.99
N LYS A 237 -30.37 3.18 -4.93
CA LYS A 237 -30.51 2.60 -3.59
C LYS A 237 -31.87 2.89 -2.98
N GLY A 238 -32.43 4.07 -3.20
CA GLY A 238 -33.80 4.42 -2.80
C GLY A 238 -34.86 3.57 -3.50
N LEU A 239 -34.59 3.13 -4.74
CA LEU A 239 -35.42 2.17 -5.48
C LEU A 239 -35.30 0.72 -4.95
N HIS A 240 -34.25 0.40 -4.19
CA HIS A 240 -34.05 -0.93 -3.57
C HIS A 240 -34.56 -1.02 -2.12
N VAL A 241 -35.19 0.05 -1.59
CA VAL A 241 -35.91 0.02 -0.29
C VAL A 241 -37.39 -0.23 -0.55
N TYR A 242 -37.70 -1.42 -1.05
CA TYR A 242 -38.96 -2.12 -0.78
C TYR A 242 -38.61 -3.60 -0.67
N PRO A 243 -38.29 -4.13 0.52
CA PRO A 243 -38.50 -5.54 0.74
C PRO A 243 -39.98 -5.79 0.48
N LYS A 244 -40.27 -6.63 -0.51
CA LYS A 244 -41.56 -7.30 -0.70
C LYS A 244 -41.99 -7.78 0.69
N LYS A 245 -43.07 -7.22 1.25
CA LYS A 245 -43.73 -7.82 2.42
C LYS A 245 -44.06 -9.25 2.01
N ILE A 246 -43.36 -10.21 2.58
CA ILE A 246 -43.80 -11.60 2.58
C ILE A 246 -44.91 -11.63 3.61
N ASN A 247 -46.16 -11.66 3.14
CA ASN A 247 -47.32 -11.93 3.96
C ASN A 247 -47.34 -13.43 4.28
N ASN A 248 -47.51 -13.72 5.58
CA ASN A 248 -47.91 -14.97 6.24
C ASN A 248 -47.18 -16.26 5.86
#